data_AF-A0A553JZ50-F1
#
_entry.id   AF-A0A553JZ50-F1
#
_cell.length_a   1.000
_cell.length_b   1.000
_cell.length_c   1.000
_cell.angle_alpha   90.00
_cell.angle_beta   90.00
_cell.angle_gamma   90.00
#
_symmetry.space_group_name_H-M   'P 1'
#
loop_
_entity.id
_entity.type
_entity.pdbx_description
1 polymer ?
#
loop_
_entity_poly.entity_id
_entity_poly.type
_entity_poly.pdbx_seq_one_letter_code
_entity_poly.pdbx_strand_id
1 'polypeptide(L)'
;MTSYPQQPVPGRDPGPPEPRYPDPAGTAAAGVGPRVGEPLSEEDASYRRYQQEDRSIGEIASDVLDNASTLIRQELDLAKAEVKQSATQAGKGAGMLAGAGVAGHLMLISLTLTVWWALAVAIGDSEEPALGWSGLIVTIIWAVVAAVLALVGKNELSNVQGVPRTQDTVKKIPNAATGNEEKNR
;
A
#
# COMPACT_ATOMS: atom_id res chain seq x y z
N MET A 1 -0.65 -6.87 -46.76
CA MET A 1 -1.47 -5.64 -46.82
C MET A 1 -2.75 -5.95 -46.07
N THR A 2 -2.81 -5.56 -44.81
CA THR A 2 -3.93 -5.91 -43.91
C THR A 2 -4.78 -4.66 -43.72
N SER A 3 -6.00 -4.68 -44.23
CA SER A 3 -6.95 -3.56 -44.21
C SER A 3 -7.50 -3.36 -42.80
N TYR A 4 -7.37 -2.15 -42.25
CA TYR A 4 -8.04 -1.74 -41.02
C TYR A 4 -9.49 -1.33 -41.32
N PRO A 5 -10.48 -1.72 -40.50
CA PRO A 5 -11.85 -1.22 -40.62
C PRO A 5 -11.95 0.24 -40.13
N GLN A 6 -12.56 1.10 -40.94
CA GLN A 6 -12.87 2.49 -40.60
C GLN A 6 -13.97 2.53 -39.53
N GLN A 7 -13.71 3.17 -38.39
CA GLN A 7 -14.74 3.46 -37.39
C GLN A 7 -15.59 4.67 -37.80
N PRO A 8 -16.90 4.71 -37.48
CA PRO A 8 -17.75 5.86 -37.75
C PRO A 8 -17.37 7.06 -36.87
N VAL A 9 -17.34 8.25 -37.46
CA VAL A 9 -17.10 9.51 -36.74
C VAL A 9 -18.38 9.89 -35.96
N PRO A 10 -18.33 10.09 -34.63
CA PRO A 10 -19.47 10.57 -33.87
C PRO A 10 -19.89 11.97 -34.31
N GLY A 11 -21.21 12.21 -34.43
CA GLY A 11 -21.78 13.50 -34.84
C GLY A 11 -21.36 14.64 -33.92
N ARG A 12 -21.08 15.81 -34.49
CA ARG A 12 -20.88 17.05 -33.73
C ARG A 12 -22.20 17.48 -33.10
N ASP A 13 -22.20 17.60 -31.79
CA ASP A 13 -23.29 18.22 -31.04
C ASP A 13 -23.36 19.73 -31.41
N PRO A 14 -24.53 20.28 -31.76
CA PRO A 14 -24.67 21.73 -31.91
C PRO A 14 -24.40 22.40 -30.56
N GLY A 15 -23.45 23.34 -30.54
CA GLY A 15 -23.13 24.10 -29.35
C GLY A 15 -24.35 24.86 -28.80
N PRO A 16 -24.30 25.28 -27.53
CA PRO A 16 -25.40 26.00 -26.89
C PRO A 16 -25.72 27.31 -27.64
N PRO A 17 -26.98 27.76 -27.66
CA PRO A 17 -27.38 29.01 -28.30
C PRO A 17 -26.64 30.20 -27.66
N GLU A 18 -26.11 31.11 -28.49
CA GLU A 18 -25.41 32.30 -27.99
C GLU A 18 -26.33 33.18 -27.14
N PRO A 19 -25.83 33.74 -26.01
CA PRO A 19 -26.59 34.68 -25.20
C PRO A 19 -26.85 35.97 -25.98
N ARG A 20 -28.13 36.27 -26.22
CA ARG A 20 -28.54 37.56 -26.80
C ARG A 20 -28.46 38.63 -25.71
N TYR A 21 -27.45 39.49 -25.77
CA TYR A 21 -27.32 40.62 -24.85
C TYR A 21 -28.38 41.69 -25.21
N PRO A 22 -29.07 42.30 -24.23
CA PRO A 22 -29.97 43.41 -24.51
C PRO A 22 -29.16 44.63 -24.95
N ASP A 23 -29.63 45.28 -26.01
CA ASP A 23 -29.07 46.53 -26.54
C ASP A 23 -29.27 47.67 -25.50
N PRO A 24 -28.21 48.34 -24.99
CA PRO A 24 -28.34 49.32 -23.91
C PRO A 24 -28.93 50.67 -24.35
N ALA A 25 -29.47 50.80 -25.56
CA ALA A 25 -30.08 52.04 -26.04
C ALA A 25 -31.61 51.95 -26.00
N GLY A 26 -32.22 52.28 -24.86
CA GLY A 26 -33.68 52.21 -24.72
C GLY A 26 -34.30 52.90 -23.51
N THR A 27 -34.27 54.24 -23.51
CA THR A 27 -35.33 55.13 -22.98
C THR A 27 -35.63 55.16 -21.48
N ALA A 28 -35.33 56.33 -20.89
CA ALA A 28 -35.87 56.79 -19.61
C ALA A 28 -37.40 56.93 -19.64
N ALA A 29 -38.08 56.62 -18.53
CA ALA A 29 -39.05 57.50 -17.85
C ALA A 29 -39.86 56.80 -16.74
N ALA A 30 -40.16 57.62 -15.71
CA ALA A 30 -41.32 57.57 -14.81
C ALA A 30 -41.25 56.66 -13.57
N GLY A 31 -41.26 57.31 -12.39
CA GLY A 31 -41.29 56.69 -11.08
C GLY A 31 -42.69 56.24 -10.64
N VAL A 32 -42.72 55.23 -9.76
CA VAL A 32 -43.92 54.73 -9.07
C VAL A 32 -43.49 54.26 -7.67
N GLY A 33 -44.17 54.74 -6.62
CA GLY A 33 -43.90 54.38 -5.23
C GLY A 33 -44.46 52.99 -4.82
N PRO A 34 -44.11 52.46 -3.64
CA PRO A 34 -44.37 51.06 -3.28
C PRO A 34 -45.86 50.82 -2.96
N ARG A 35 -46.48 49.83 -3.60
CA ARG A 35 -47.82 49.32 -3.25
C ARG A 35 -47.67 47.98 -2.50
N VAL A 36 -48.23 47.90 -1.30
CA VAL A 36 -48.20 46.71 -0.44
C VAL A 36 -49.46 45.89 -0.71
N GLY A 37 -49.33 44.65 -1.21
CA GLY A 37 -50.45 43.70 -1.32
C GLY A 37 -50.46 42.70 -2.48
N GLU A 38 -49.51 42.72 -3.41
CA GLU A 38 -49.48 41.75 -4.52
C GLU A 38 -48.82 40.42 -4.12
N PRO A 39 -49.38 39.26 -4.50
CA PRO A 39 -48.70 37.98 -4.33
C PRO A 39 -47.40 38.00 -5.13
N LEU A 40 -46.28 37.67 -4.47
CA LEU A 40 -44.94 37.69 -5.06
C LEU A 40 -44.97 36.97 -6.41
N SER A 41 -44.65 37.70 -7.47
CA SER A 41 -44.59 37.16 -8.83
C SER A 41 -43.60 35.99 -8.86
N GLU A 42 -43.84 34.97 -9.71
CA GLU A 42 -42.87 33.87 -9.89
C GLU A 42 -41.49 34.39 -10.31
N GLU A 43 -41.45 35.58 -10.90
CA GLU A 43 -40.26 36.34 -11.25
C GLU A 43 -39.53 36.88 -10.01
N ASP A 44 -40.24 37.47 -9.03
CA ASP A 44 -39.63 37.90 -7.76
C ASP A 44 -39.13 36.71 -6.91
N ALA A 45 -39.85 35.57 -6.95
CA ALA A 45 -39.45 34.35 -6.27
C ALA A 45 -38.20 33.71 -6.90
N SER A 46 -38.02 33.84 -8.23
CA SER A 46 -36.82 33.40 -8.93
C SER A 46 -35.66 34.36 -8.74
N TYR A 47 -35.88 35.69 -8.75
CA TYR A 47 -34.85 36.68 -8.43
C TYR A 47 -34.32 36.57 -6.99
N ARG A 48 -35.17 36.26 -6.00
CA ARG A 48 -34.69 35.94 -4.64
C ARG A 48 -33.92 34.63 -4.57
N ARG A 49 -34.24 33.66 -5.42
CA ARG A 49 -33.48 32.42 -5.56
C ARG A 49 -32.10 32.69 -6.19
N TYR A 50 -32.04 33.55 -7.21
CA TYR A 50 -30.80 34.06 -7.81
C TYR A 50 -29.96 34.92 -6.85
N GLN A 51 -30.57 35.78 -6.03
CA GLN A 51 -29.86 36.50 -4.96
C GLN A 51 -29.46 35.60 -3.77
N GLN A 52 -30.16 34.49 -3.55
CA GLN A 52 -29.69 33.41 -2.67
C GLN A 52 -28.59 32.57 -3.35
N GLU A 53 -28.48 32.61 -4.68
CA GLU A 53 -27.45 31.93 -5.50
C GLU A 53 -26.22 32.80 -5.79
N ASP A 54 -26.21 34.08 -5.39
CA ASP A 54 -24.99 34.90 -5.30
C ASP A 54 -24.14 34.42 -4.11
N ARG A 55 -23.65 33.19 -4.23
CA ARG A 55 -22.76 32.59 -3.23
C ARG A 55 -21.53 33.47 -3.13
N SER A 56 -21.25 33.92 -1.92
CA SER A 56 -20.06 34.69 -1.61
C SER A 56 -18.81 33.93 -2.06
N ILE A 57 -17.78 34.64 -2.55
CA ILE A 57 -16.48 34.05 -2.89
C ILE A 57 -15.89 33.27 -1.70
N GLY A 58 -16.21 33.69 -0.46
CA GLY A 58 -15.82 32.96 0.74
C GLY A 58 -16.51 31.60 0.88
N GLU A 59 -17.72 31.45 0.37
CA GLU A 59 -18.48 30.20 0.41
C GLU A 59 -17.99 29.21 -0.65
N ILE A 60 -17.64 29.69 -1.85
CA ILE A 60 -17.03 28.86 -2.90
C ILE A 60 -15.63 28.39 -2.45
N ALA A 61 -14.85 29.27 -1.80
CA ALA A 61 -13.55 28.90 -1.25
C ALA A 61 -13.69 27.85 -0.12
N SER A 62 -14.70 27.97 0.74
CA SER A 62 -15.01 26.99 1.78
C SER A 62 -15.35 25.62 1.18
N ASP A 63 -16.24 25.58 0.19
CA ASP A 63 -16.63 24.33 -0.48
C ASP A 63 -15.44 23.65 -1.17
N VAL A 64 -14.56 24.40 -1.83
CA VAL A 64 -13.36 23.84 -2.46
C VAL A 64 -12.41 23.27 -1.41
N LEU A 65 -12.24 23.95 -0.27
CA LEU A 65 -11.39 23.48 0.81
C LEU A 65 -11.97 22.22 1.49
N ASP A 66 -13.27 22.17 1.69
CA ASP A 66 -13.98 21.01 2.24
C ASP A 66 -13.91 19.80 1.29
N ASN A 67 -14.02 20.03 -0.01
CA ASN A 67 -13.83 19.00 -1.03
C ASN A 67 -12.38 18.50 -1.07
N ALA A 68 -11.39 19.40 -0.99
CA ALA A 68 -9.98 19.02 -0.92
C ALA A 68 -9.67 18.21 0.35
N SER A 69 -10.22 18.63 1.50
CA SER A 69 -10.12 17.89 2.77
C SER A 69 -10.74 16.49 2.67
N THR A 70 -11.85 16.37 1.92
CA THR A 70 -12.52 15.09 1.66
C THR A 70 -11.65 14.16 0.81
N LEU A 71 -11.02 14.66 -0.26
CA LEU A 71 -10.11 13.87 -1.10
C LEU A 71 -8.88 13.39 -0.32
N ILE A 72 -8.27 14.26 0.49
CA ILE A 72 -7.13 13.90 1.33
C ILE A 72 -7.52 12.76 2.30
N ARG A 73 -8.69 12.85 2.93
CA ARG A 73 -9.18 11.78 3.81
C ARG A 73 -9.42 10.48 3.05
N GLN A 74 -9.97 10.54 1.84
CA GLN A 74 -10.18 9.36 0.99
C GLN A 74 -8.87 8.70 0.57
N GLU A 75 -7.86 9.46 0.16
CA GLU A 75 -6.54 8.92 -0.16
C GLU A 75 -5.88 8.29 1.07
N LEU A 76 -6.03 8.91 2.24
CA LEU A 76 -5.55 8.32 3.50
C LEU A 76 -6.29 7.04 3.86
N ASP A 77 -7.60 7.00 3.71
CA ASP A 77 -8.41 5.81 3.99
C ASP A 77 -8.07 4.68 3.02
N LEU A 78 -7.83 4.99 1.75
CA LEU A 78 -7.36 4.03 0.75
C LEU A 78 -5.96 3.53 1.08
N ALA A 79 -5.01 4.42 1.34
CA ALA A 79 -3.64 4.05 1.71
C ALA A 79 -3.64 3.18 2.98
N LYS A 80 -4.47 3.52 3.96
CA LYS A 80 -4.65 2.72 5.18
C LYS A 80 -5.24 1.34 4.88
N ALA A 81 -6.21 1.26 3.98
CA ALA A 81 -6.78 -0.02 3.54
C ALA A 81 -5.74 -0.88 2.82
N GLU A 82 -4.95 -0.29 1.91
CA GLU A 82 -3.89 -0.98 1.16
C GLU A 82 -2.77 -1.46 2.06
N VAL A 83 -2.32 -0.62 3.01
CA VAL A 83 -1.34 -1.01 4.04
C VAL A 83 -1.90 -2.14 4.90
N LYS A 84 -3.16 -2.07 5.33
CA LYS A 84 -3.79 -3.13 6.15
C LYS A 84 -3.89 -4.44 5.37
N GLN A 85 -4.29 -4.40 4.11
CA GLN A 85 -4.37 -5.57 3.23
C GLN A 85 -2.99 -6.18 3.02
N SER A 86 -2.00 -5.34 2.69
CA SER A 86 -0.60 -5.74 2.50
C SER A 86 -0.03 -6.36 3.78
N ALA A 87 -0.25 -5.74 4.94
CA ALA A 87 0.19 -6.26 6.23
C ALA A 87 -0.48 -7.59 6.57
N THR A 88 -1.76 -7.76 6.26
CA THR A 88 -2.48 -9.02 6.47
C THR A 88 -1.93 -10.13 5.58
N GLN A 89 -1.70 -9.83 4.30
CA GLN A 89 -1.17 -10.81 3.34
C GLN A 89 0.27 -11.18 3.66
N ALA A 90 1.11 -10.20 3.98
CA ALA A 90 2.48 -10.43 4.46
C ALA A 90 2.49 -11.22 5.77
N GLY A 91 1.61 -10.88 6.71
CA GLY A 91 1.47 -11.59 7.99
C GLY A 91 1.03 -13.04 7.81
N LYS A 92 0.08 -13.32 6.92
CA LYS A 92 -0.31 -14.69 6.56
C LYS A 92 0.86 -15.44 5.92
N GLY A 93 1.56 -14.82 4.98
CA GLY A 93 2.75 -15.38 4.32
C GLY A 93 3.84 -15.74 5.33
N ALA A 94 4.21 -14.78 6.19
CA ALA A 94 5.18 -14.97 7.26
C ALA A 94 4.73 -16.07 8.24
N GLY A 95 3.45 -16.11 8.62
CA GLY A 95 2.89 -17.15 9.48
C GLY A 95 2.97 -18.53 8.85
N MET A 96 2.65 -18.67 7.56
CA MET A 96 2.79 -19.93 6.83
C MET A 96 4.26 -20.37 6.73
N LEU A 97 5.18 -19.45 6.46
CA LEU A 97 6.62 -19.77 6.42
C LEU A 97 7.17 -20.17 7.79
N ALA A 98 6.77 -19.47 8.85
CA ALA A 98 7.12 -19.84 10.22
C ALA A 98 6.58 -21.23 10.58
N GLY A 99 5.30 -21.48 10.27
CA GLY A 99 4.66 -22.79 10.46
C GLY A 99 5.36 -23.90 9.66
N ALA A 100 5.73 -23.64 8.41
CA ALA A 100 6.49 -24.57 7.58
C ALA A 100 7.89 -24.85 8.17
N GLY A 101 8.55 -23.83 8.73
CA GLY A 101 9.82 -24.00 9.43
C GLY A 101 9.70 -24.94 10.64
N VAL A 102 8.68 -24.73 11.48
CA VAL A 102 8.41 -25.60 12.64
C VAL A 102 8.04 -27.02 12.20
N ALA A 103 7.12 -27.16 11.25
CA ALA A 103 6.69 -28.46 10.74
C ALA A 103 7.85 -29.21 10.06
N GLY A 104 8.68 -28.52 9.29
CA GLY A 104 9.90 -29.07 8.69
C GLY A 104 10.91 -29.52 9.74
N HIS A 105 11.10 -28.76 10.81
CA HIS A 105 11.97 -29.15 11.90
C HIS A 105 11.48 -30.42 12.62
N LEU A 106 10.18 -30.49 12.93
CA LEU A 106 9.57 -31.68 13.53
C LEU A 106 9.66 -32.89 12.58
N MET A 107 9.42 -32.70 11.29
CA MET A 107 9.60 -33.72 10.27
C MET A 107 11.04 -34.25 10.27
N LEU A 108 12.06 -33.38 10.34
CA LEU A 108 13.46 -33.81 10.38
C LEU A 108 13.78 -34.65 11.63
N ILE A 109 13.24 -34.29 12.80
CA ILE A 109 13.39 -35.08 14.03
C ILE A 109 12.72 -36.44 13.85
N SER A 110 11.45 -36.46 13.42
CA SER A 110 10.72 -37.71 13.18
C SER A 110 11.42 -38.59 12.16
N LEU A 111 11.89 -38.01 11.05
CA LEU A 111 12.64 -38.71 10.01
C LEU A 111 13.93 -39.31 10.56
N THR A 112 14.65 -38.57 11.41
CA THR A 112 15.87 -39.06 12.06
C THR A 112 15.58 -40.29 12.93
N LEU A 113 14.51 -40.24 13.73
CA LEU A 113 14.09 -41.39 14.55
C LEU A 113 13.64 -42.57 13.69
N THR A 114 12.89 -42.32 12.61
CA THR A 114 12.46 -43.36 11.66
C THR A 114 13.66 -44.05 11.01
N VAL A 115 14.63 -43.28 10.50
CA VAL A 115 15.83 -43.83 9.87
C VAL A 115 16.68 -44.58 10.89
N TRP A 116 16.84 -44.03 12.10
CA TRP A 116 17.58 -44.69 13.17
C TRP A 116 16.95 -46.04 13.54
N TRP A 117 15.63 -46.07 13.76
CA TRP A 117 14.92 -47.30 14.09
C TRP A 117 14.97 -48.31 12.94
N ALA A 118 14.74 -47.87 11.70
CA ALA A 118 14.82 -48.73 10.52
C ALA A 118 16.21 -49.35 10.36
N LEU A 119 17.28 -48.57 10.55
CA LEU A 119 18.65 -49.08 10.51
C LEU A 119 18.95 -50.02 11.68
N ALA A 120 18.42 -49.76 12.88
CA ALA A 120 18.61 -50.64 14.02
C ALA A 120 18.07 -52.05 13.76
N VAL A 121 16.88 -52.14 13.14
CA VAL A 121 16.25 -53.41 12.75
C VAL A 121 16.92 -54.03 11.54
N ALA A 122 17.44 -53.22 10.61
CA ALA A 122 18.11 -53.74 9.41
C ALA A 122 19.51 -54.32 9.68
N ILE A 123 20.24 -53.76 10.66
CA ILE A 123 21.60 -54.19 11.02
C ILE A 123 21.57 -55.22 12.16
N GLY A 124 20.61 -55.10 13.09
CA GLY A 124 20.42 -56.06 14.18
C GLY A 124 19.51 -57.22 13.81
N ASP A 125 19.27 -58.09 14.78
CA ASP A 125 18.31 -59.18 14.66
C ASP A 125 16.92 -58.76 15.12
N SER A 126 15.89 -59.55 14.77
CA SER A 126 14.49 -59.26 15.15
C SER A 126 14.26 -59.25 16.67
N GLU A 127 15.08 -59.96 17.43
CA GLU A 127 15.00 -60.02 18.90
C GLU A 127 15.88 -58.98 19.58
N GLU A 128 17.00 -58.58 18.94
CA GLU A 128 17.96 -57.60 19.46
C GLU A 128 18.33 -56.55 18.41
N PRO A 129 17.57 -55.44 18.32
CA PRO A 129 17.87 -54.35 17.40
C PRO A 129 19.20 -53.65 17.76
N ALA A 130 20.03 -53.36 16.76
CA ALA A 130 21.35 -52.76 16.95
C ALA A 130 21.30 -51.22 17.13
N LEU A 131 20.57 -50.74 18.14
CA LEU A 131 20.29 -49.32 18.39
C LEU A 131 21.55 -48.44 18.50
N GLY A 132 22.62 -48.94 19.12
CA GLY A 132 23.86 -48.17 19.31
C GLY A 132 24.57 -47.87 17.99
N TRP A 133 24.80 -48.91 17.18
CA TRP A 133 25.51 -48.79 15.90
C TRP A 133 24.73 -48.01 14.86
N SER A 134 23.41 -48.22 14.80
CA SER A 134 22.54 -47.43 13.92
C SER A 134 22.54 -45.95 14.30
N GLY A 135 22.55 -45.63 15.60
CA GLY A 135 22.60 -44.26 16.09
C GLY A 135 23.91 -43.55 15.73
N LEU A 136 25.02 -44.27 15.79
CA LEU A 136 26.33 -43.77 15.35
C LEU A 136 26.33 -43.47 13.85
N ILE A 137 25.79 -44.38 13.02
CA ILE A 137 25.70 -44.18 11.57
C ILE A 137 24.85 -42.95 11.24
N VAL A 138 23.68 -42.81 11.85
CA VAL A 138 22.79 -41.66 11.63
C VAL A 138 23.45 -40.35 12.06
N THR A 139 24.22 -40.37 13.15
CA THR A 139 24.98 -39.21 13.62
C THR A 139 26.06 -38.80 12.62
N ILE A 140 26.79 -39.77 12.04
CA ILE A 140 27.79 -39.48 11.00
C ILE A 140 27.13 -38.87 9.75
N ILE A 141 25.97 -39.40 9.32
CA ILE A 141 25.20 -38.84 8.20
C ILE A 141 24.84 -37.38 8.49
N TRP A 142 24.29 -37.09 9.66
CA TRP A 142 23.94 -35.71 10.05
C TRP A 142 25.16 -34.80 10.18
N ALA A 143 26.30 -35.30 10.64
CA ALA A 143 27.55 -34.54 10.70
C ALA A 143 28.02 -34.12 9.29
N VAL A 144 27.92 -35.02 8.31
CA VAL A 144 28.23 -34.71 6.91
C VAL A 144 27.25 -33.67 6.35
N VAL A 145 25.95 -33.85 6.57
CA VAL A 145 24.92 -32.87 6.15
C VAL A 145 25.20 -31.50 6.77
N ALA A 146 25.45 -31.44 8.07
CA ALA A 146 25.76 -30.20 8.77
C ALA A 146 27.03 -29.52 8.24
N ALA A 147 28.09 -30.28 7.97
CA ALA A 147 29.31 -29.75 7.38
C ALA A 147 29.06 -29.14 6.00
N VAL A 148 28.31 -29.83 5.13
CA VAL A 148 27.94 -29.30 3.80
C VAL A 148 27.11 -28.03 3.93
N LEU A 149 26.06 -28.03 4.76
CA LEU A 149 25.22 -26.86 4.99
C LEU A 149 26.01 -25.67 5.54
N ALA A 150 26.94 -25.91 6.47
CA ALA A 150 27.80 -24.87 7.02
C ALA A 150 28.74 -24.27 5.96
N LEU A 151 29.30 -25.10 5.08
CA LEU A 151 30.17 -24.65 3.99
C LEU A 151 29.39 -23.85 2.94
N VAL A 152 28.22 -24.33 2.52
CA VAL A 152 27.34 -23.63 1.59
C VAL A 152 26.85 -22.32 2.20
N GLY A 153 26.36 -22.35 3.43
CA GLY A 153 25.90 -21.15 4.14
C GLY A 153 27.00 -20.12 4.30
N LYS A 154 28.22 -20.54 4.64
CA LYS A 154 29.39 -19.65 4.68
C LYS A 154 29.68 -19.03 3.31
N ASN A 155 29.61 -19.81 2.24
CA ASN A 155 29.83 -19.32 0.88
C ASN A 155 28.76 -18.29 0.47
N GLU A 156 27.49 -18.59 0.71
CA GLU A 156 26.38 -17.66 0.44
C GLU A 156 26.54 -16.35 1.24
N LEU A 157 26.84 -16.44 2.54
CA LEU A 157 27.09 -15.25 3.37
C LEU A 157 28.30 -14.44 2.89
N SER A 158 29.34 -15.09 2.37
CA SER A 158 30.50 -14.38 1.81
C SER A 158 30.22 -13.73 0.45
N ASN A 159 29.24 -14.24 -0.31
CA ASN A 159 28.81 -13.68 -1.59
C ASN A 159 27.80 -12.55 -1.44
N VAL A 160 27.08 -12.50 -0.31
CA VAL A 160 26.32 -11.31 0.06
C VAL A 160 27.33 -10.22 0.41
N GLN A 161 27.68 -9.40 -0.60
CA GLN A 161 28.41 -8.14 -0.41
C GLN A 161 27.59 -7.28 0.56
N GLY A 162 27.85 -7.43 1.86
CA GLY A 162 27.12 -6.74 2.91
C GLY A 162 27.26 -5.26 2.68
N VAL A 163 26.17 -4.59 2.27
CA VAL A 163 26.07 -3.19 1.82
C VAL A 163 27.22 -2.32 2.37
N PRO A 164 28.39 -2.30 1.71
CA PRO A 164 29.59 -1.72 2.32
C PRO A 164 29.43 -0.21 2.48
N ARG A 165 28.63 0.38 1.58
CA ARG A 165 28.31 1.80 1.58
C ARG A 165 27.55 2.27 2.82
N THR A 166 26.74 1.43 3.47
CA THR A 166 25.99 1.85 4.66
C THR A 166 26.86 1.77 5.91
N GLN A 167 27.73 0.77 6.04
CA GLN A 167 28.65 0.70 7.18
C GLN A 167 29.73 1.79 7.12
N ASP A 168 30.24 2.11 5.93
CA ASP A 168 31.21 3.21 5.75
C ASP A 168 30.58 4.58 5.98
N THR A 169 29.29 4.76 5.64
CA THR A 169 28.57 6.02 5.88
C THR A 169 28.22 6.19 7.35
N VAL A 170 27.79 5.13 8.05
CA VAL A 170 27.51 5.16 9.50
C VAL A 170 28.79 5.37 10.31
N LYS A 171 29.92 4.76 9.91
CA LYS A 171 31.23 5.01 10.53
C LYS A 171 31.78 6.41 10.26
N LYS A 172 31.34 7.09 9.19
CA LYS A 172 31.75 8.47 8.84
C LYS A 172 30.90 9.56 9.51
N ILE A 173 29.80 9.22 10.19
CA ILE A 173 28.96 10.20 10.90
C ILE A 173 28.97 9.95 12.43
N PRO A 174 30.13 9.98 13.13
CA PRO A 174 30.13 9.99 14.59
C PRO A 174 29.72 11.36 15.16
N ASN A 175 30.00 12.46 14.43
CA ASN A 175 29.89 13.82 14.96
C ASN A 175 28.48 14.46 14.90
N ALA A 176 27.46 13.76 14.36
CA ALA A 176 26.09 14.26 14.34
C ALA A 176 25.16 13.58 15.37
N ALA A 177 25.56 12.42 15.90
CA ALA A 177 24.80 11.70 16.92
C ALA A 177 25.23 12.07 18.36
N THR A 178 26.42 12.64 18.52
CA THR A 178 26.84 13.31 19.76
C THR A 178 26.63 14.81 19.58
N GLY A 179 25.42 15.27 19.89
CA GLY A 179 25.13 16.69 19.99
C GLY A 179 25.91 17.31 21.14
N ASN A 180 27.10 17.83 20.84
CA ASN A 180 27.81 18.72 21.76
C ASN A 180 27.27 20.14 21.57
N GLU A 181 26.11 20.41 22.17
CA GLU A 181 25.74 21.76 22.59
C GLU A 181 26.65 22.16 23.75
N GLU A 182 27.83 22.73 23.49
CA GLU A 182 28.51 23.47 24.56
C GLU A 182 29.37 24.65 24.06
N LYS A 183 28.74 25.83 24.16
CA LYS A 183 29.29 27.11 24.61
C LYS A 183 30.65 27.58 24.07
N ASN A 184 30.58 28.58 23.19
CA ASN A 184 31.34 29.83 23.31
C ASN A 184 30.44 30.92 22.69
N ARG A 185 29.76 31.78 23.46
CA ARG A 185 30.29 32.97 24.16
C ARG A 185 31.30 33.75 23.34
#